data_AF-A0A8J5PQI6-F1
#
_entry.id   AF-A0A8J5PQI6-F1
#
_cell.length_a   1.000
_cell.length_b   1.000
_cell.length_c   1.000
_cell.angle_alpha   90.00
_cell.angle_beta   90.00
_cell.angle_gamma   90.00
#
_symmetry.space_group_name_H-M   'P 1'
#
loop_
_entity.id
_entity.type
_entity.pdbx_description
1 polymer ?
#
loop_
_entity_poly.entity_id
_entity_poly.type
_entity_poly.pdbx_seq_one_letter_code
_entity_poly.pdbx_strand_id
1 'polypeptide(L)'
;MRICLSLTSVEHLLTWDRLILALELRSAIELYQSRWQKPKNDPVHRDLTKDFLSAVDWAELERFHDFLKPFYILTKTMEGNASKPGAEGGHGAVWETLKTMDYLFVKFKQAAEETQFEEPSHFKSGIDCGWAKLEDYYIKTDRTPIYRAALALHPSYGYDYFERHWKNAMDRPQWYSDMQSAVGSLFDEYVRQAELIWEEVNPLIAYTTKEGQGS
;
A
#
# COMPACT_ATOMS: atom_id res chain seq x y z
N MET A 1 7.58 2.74 12.35
CA MET A 1 6.96 2.21 11.11
C MET A 1 7.95 1.53 10.14
N ARG A 2 9.18 1.16 10.56
CA ARG A 2 10.13 0.40 9.70
C ARG A 2 10.00 -1.13 9.81
N ILE A 3 9.35 -1.64 10.86
CA ILE A 3 9.38 -3.08 11.17
C ILE A 3 8.34 -3.87 10.35
N CYS A 4 7.16 -3.31 10.05
CA CYS A 4 6.11 -4.06 9.36
C CYS A 4 6.22 -4.10 7.83
N LEU A 5 7.06 -3.25 7.22
CA LEU A 5 7.24 -3.19 5.76
C LEU A 5 8.57 -3.81 5.30
N SER A 6 9.54 -4.05 6.19
CA SER A 6 10.90 -4.44 5.77
C SER A 6 11.01 -5.85 5.19
N LEU A 7 10.20 -6.82 5.63
CA LEU A 7 10.27 -8.19 5.13
C LEU A 7 9.41 -8.40 3.88
N THR A 8 8.24 -7.76 3.78
CA THR A 8 7.38 -7.86 2.59
C THR A 8 7.87 -6.95 1.45
N SER A 9 8.43 -5.77 1.75
CA SER A 9 8.93 -4.87 0.68
C SER A 9 10.07 -5.52 -0.11
N VAL A 10 11.01 -6.20 0.55
CA VAL A 10 12.14 -6.85 -0.15
C VAL A 10 11.65 -7.94 -1.12
N GLU A 11 10.71 -8.79 -0.74
CA GLU A 11 10.18 -9.85 -1.63
C GLU A 11 9.29 -9.30 -2.77
N HIS A 12 8.49 -8.26 -2.50
CA HIS A 12 7.65 -7.62 -3.52
C HIS A 12 8.48 -6.89 -4.58
N LEU A 13 9.56 -6.23 -4.18
CA LEU A 13 10.50 -5.57 -5.10
C LEU A 13 11.24 -6.58 -5.97
N LEU A 14 11.68 -7.70 -5.40
CA LEU A 14 12.33 -8.78 -6.15
C LEU A 14 11.42 -9.39 -7.22
N THR A 15 10.10 -9.44 -6.98
CA THR A 15 9.14 -9.97 -7.96
C THR A 15 8.97 -9.02 -9.15
N TRP A 16 8.86 -7.72 -8.87
CA TRP A 16 8.81 -6.68 -9.90
C TRP A 16 10.09 -6.61 -10.73
N ASP A 17 11.25 -6.64 -10.09
CA ASP A 17 12.55 -6.60 -10.76
C ASP A 17 12.76 -7.83 -11.66
N ARG A 18 12.32 -9.02 -11.23
CA ARG A 18 12.34 -10.24 -12.05
C ARG A 18 11.41 -10.13 -13.25
N LEU A 19 10.23 -9.53 -13.10
CA LEU A 19 9.28 -9.34 -14.20
C LEU A 19 9.85 -8.39 -15.26
N ILE A 20 10.40 -7.25 -14.85
CA ILE A 20 11.08 -6.32 -15.76
C ILE A 20 12.21 -7.04 -16.48
N LEU A 21 13.09 -7.72 -15.73
CA LEU A 21 14.23 -8.42 -16.31
C LEU A 21 13.78 -9.48 -17.33
N ALA A 22 12.72 -10.22 -17.03
CA ALA A 22 12.17 -11.22 -17.96
C ALA A 22 11.67 -10.56 -19.26
N LEU A 23 11.00 -9.42 -19.18
CA LEU A 23 10.53 -8.67 -20.35
C LEU A 23 11.68 -8.07 -21.16
N GLU A 24 12.69 -7.51 -20.50
CA GLU A 24 13.91 -6.98 -21.16
C GLU A 24 14.69 -8.08 -21.89
N LEU A 25 14.72 -9.28 -21.32
CA LEU A 25 15.40 -10.45 -21.90
C LEU A 25 14.50 -11.30 -22.81
N ARG A 26 13.29 -10.84 -23.15
CA ARG A 26 12.32 -11.61 -23.94
C ARG A 26 12.92 -12.25 -25.18
N SER A 27 13.61 -11.48 -26.03
CA SER A 27 14.23 -12.00 -27.26
C SER A 27 15.33 -13.05 -26.98
N ALA A 28 16.09 -12.89 -25.89
CA ALA A 28 17.11 -13.85 -25.50
C ALA A 28 16.48 -15.14 -24.97
N ILE A 29 15.39 -15.04 -24.21
CA ILE A 29 14.64 -16.18 -23.68
C ILE A 29 13.95 -16.95 -24.81
N GLU A 30 13.27 -16.28 -25.73
CA GLU A 30 12.65 -16.89 -26.92
C GLU A 30 13.72 -17.60 -27.79
N LEU A 31 14.88 -16.97 -27.97
CA LEU A 31 16.00 -17.59 -28.68
C LEU A 31 16.50 -18.84 -27.96
N TYR A 32 16.64 -18.79 -26.63
CA TYR A 32 17.03 -19.95 -25.83
C TYR A 32 16.02 -21.09 -25.95
N GLN A 33 14.72 -20.80 -25.79
CA GLN A 33 13.63 -21.78 -25.95
C GLN A 33 13.67 -22.44 -27.33
N SER A 34 13.89 -21.65 -28.40
CA SER A 34 13.96 -22.17 -29.78
C SER A 34 15.15 -23.11 -30.03
N ARG A 35 16.25 -22.93 -29.29
CA ARG A 35 17.49 -23.70 -29.44
C ARG A 35 17.64 -24.82 -28.42
N TRP A 36 16.78 -24.85 -27.40
CA TRP A 36 16.89 -25.80 -26.31
C TRP A 36 16.70 -27.24 -26.82
N GLN A 37 17.56 -28.13 -26.33
CA GLN A 37 17.47 -29.56 -26.56
C GLN A 37 17.76 -30.27 -25.25
N LYS A 38 16.97 -31.30 -24.93
CA LYS A 38 17.24 -32.12 -23.74
C LYS A 38 18.59 -32.81 -23.90
N PRO A 39 19.51 -32.69 -22.91
CA PRO A 39 20.78 -33.39 -22.95
C PRO A 39 20.56 -34.91 -23.07
N LYS A 40 21.10 -35.52 -24.13
CA LYS A 40 20.93 -36.97 -24.39
C LYS A 40 21.60 -37.86 -23.33
N ASN A 41 22.63 -37.34 -22.66
CA ASN A 41 23.47 -38.10 -21.72
C ASN A 41 23.08 -37.88 -20.24
N ASP A 42 22.02 -37.11 -19.98
CA ASP A 42 21.51 -36.88 -18.63
C ASP A 42 19.99 -37.09 -18.62
N PRO A 43 19.53 -38.34 -18.40
CA PRO A 43 18.10 -38.66 -18.39
C PRO A 43 17.36 -38.01 -17.20
N VAL A 44 18.08 -37.65 -16.13
CA VAL A 44 17.55 -36.97 -14.93
C VAL A 44 17.35 -35.47 -15.20
N HIS A 45 17.96 -34.93 -16.24
CA HIS A 45 17.80 -33.52 -16.61
C HIS A 45 16.33 -33.15 -16.79
N ARG A 46 15.89 -32.12 -16.08
CA ARG A 46 14.52 -31.60 -16.14
C ARG A 46 14.21 -31.19 -17.58
N ASP A 47 13.04 -31.60 -18.05
CA ASP A 47 12.51 -31.14 -19.33
C ASP A 47 11.94 -29.73 -19.18
N LEU A 48 12.59 -28.75 -19.80
CA LEU A 48 12.22 -27.34 -19.70
C LEU A 48 11.13 -26.93 -20.70
N THR A 49 10.77 -27.79 -21.67
CA THR A 49 9.76 -27.45 -22.69
C THR A 49 8.40 -27.13 -22.12
N LYS A 50 8.08 -27.73 -20.97
CA LYS A 50 6.83 -27.48 -20.23
C LYS A 50 6.79 -26.10 -19.57
N ASP A 51 7.95 -25.46 -19.41
CA ASP A 51 8.09 -24.14 -18.81
C ASP A 51 8.28 -23.04 -19.87
N PHE A 52 8.10 -23.35 -21.16
CA PHE A 52 8.26 -22.38 -22.23
C PHE A 52 7.07 -21.42 -22.28
N LEU A 53 7.41 -20.13 -22.29
CA LEU A 53 6.46 -19.04 -22.42
C LEU A 53 6.02 -18.93 -23.89
N SER A 54 4.72 -19.05 -24.10
CA SER A 54 4.05 -18.77 -25.37
C SER A 54 3.88 -17.27 -25.59
N ALA A 55 3.48 -16.88 -26.80
CA ALA A 55 3.14 -15.48 -27.09
C ALA A 55 2.00 -14.93 -26.20
N VAL A 56 1.08 -15.81 -25.77
CA VAL A 56 -0.01 -15.45 -24.86
C VAL A 56 0.53 -15.19 -23.46
N ASP A 57 1.44 -16.03 -22.98
CA ASP A 57 2.06 -15.85 -21.66
C ASP A 57 2.86 -14.54 -21.60
N TRP A 58 3.59 -14.20 -22.67
CA TRP A 58 4.28 -12.91 -22.77
C TRP A 58 3.34 -11.72 -22.72
N ALA A 59 2.21 -11.78 -23.42
CA ALA A 59 1.20 -10.72 -23.38
C ALA A 59 0.59 -10.59 -21.97
N GLU A 60 0.38 -11.70 -21.26
CA GLU A 60 -0.11 -11.68 -19.89
C GLU A 60 0.91 -11.09 -18.91
N LEU A 61 2.21 -11.40 -19.08
CA LEU A 61 3.29 -10.80 -18.29
C LEU A 61 3.40 -9.28 -18.50
N GLU A 62 3.27 -8.81 -19.75
CA GLU A 62 3.24 -7.37 -20.07
C GLU A 62 2.05 -6.68 -19.39
N ARG A 63 0.88 -7.34 -19.40
CA ARG A 63 -0.32 -6.83 -18.74
C ARG A 63 -0.13 -6.72 -17.22
N PHE A 64 0.48 -7.72 -16.58
CA PHE A 64 0.86 -7.65 -15.17
C PHE A 64 1.86 -6.54 -14.88
N HIS A 65 2.87 -6.36 -15.74
CA HIS A 65 3.84 -5.29 -15.60
C HIS A 65 3.15 -3.93 -15.61
N ASP A 66 2.28 -3.68 -16.59
CA ASP A 66 1.61 -2.38 -16.71
C ASP A 66 0.69 -2.10 -15.52
N PHE A 67 -0.02 -3.13 -15.04
CA PHE A 67 -0.87 -3.02 -13.87
C PHE A 67 -0.09 -2.77 -12.56
N LEU A 68 1.02 -3.47 -12.35
CA LEU A 68 1.81 -3.39 -11.11
C LEU A 68 2.75 -2.18 -11.05
N LYS A 69 3.05 -1.54 -12.19
CA LYS A 69 3.89 -0.34 -12.26
C LYS A 69 3.51 0.77 -11.25
N PRO A 70 2.24 1.22 -11.15
CA PRO A 70 1.84 2.20 -10.14
C PRO A 70 2.07 1.72 -8.70
N PHE A 71 1.90 0.42 -8.42
CA PHE A 71 2.12 -0.15 -7.09
C PHE A 71 3.59 -0.08 -6.69
N TYR A 72 4.49 -0.42 -7.61
CA TYR A 72 5.92 -0.33 -7.40
C TYR A 72 6.34 1.11 -7.11
N ILE A 73 5.93 2.07 -7.95
CA ILE A 73 6.28 3.48 -7.80
C ILE A 73 5.79 4.02 -6.46
N LEU A 74 4.54 3.73 -6.09
CA LEU A 74 3.95 4.21 -4.84
C LEU A 74 4.62 3.59 -3.62
N THR A 75 4.90 2.29 -3.65
CA THR A 75 5.60 1.61 -2.54
C THR A 75 6.99 2.20 -2.35
N LYS A 76 7.74 2.43 -3.44
CA LYS A 76 9.05 3.09 -3.39
C LYS A 76 8.98 4.54 -2.91
N THR A 77 7.93 5.25 -3.30
CA THR A 77 7.72 6.63 -2.82
C THR A 77 7.44 6.65 -1.32
N MET A 78 6.62 5.71 -0.83
CA MET A 78 6.28 5.55 0.59
C MET A 78 7.44 5.10 1.48
N GLU A 79 8.57 4.65 0.91
CA GLU A 79 9.83 4.47 1.66
C GLU A 79 10.45 5.82 2.10
N GLY A 80 9.85 6.94 1.67
CA GLY A 80 10.17 8.31 2.08
C GLY A 80 11.24 9.01 1.25
N ASN A 81 11.73 8.32 0.20
CA ASN A 81 12.69 8.78 -0.78
C ASN A 81 13.73 9.79 -0.25
N ALA A 82 14.48 9.39 0.78
CA ALA A 82 15.57 10.17 1.35
C ALA A 82 16.81 10.29 0.43
N SER A 83 16.69 9.80 -0.80
CA SER A 83 17.78 9.68 -1.79
C SER A 83 18.01 10.97 -2.59
N LYS A 84 17.11 11.95 -2.51
CA LYS A 84 17.23 13.25 -3.21
C LYS A 84 17.60 14.35 -2.21
N PRO A 85 18.76 15.03 -2.37
CA PRO A 85 19.13 16.17 -1.53
C PRO A 85 18.03 17.25 -1.55
N GLY A 86 17.53 17.64 -0.38
CA GLY A 86 16.50 18.67 -0.25
C GLY A 86 15.06 18.20 -0.43
N ALA A 87 14.83 16.90 -0.64
CA ALA A 87 13.52 16.27 -0.60
C ALA A 87 13.47 15.11 0.42
N GLU A 88 14.44 15.06 1.35
CA GLU A 88 14.48 14.00 2.35
C GLU A 88 13.22 14.03 3.23
N GLY A 89 12.51 12.91 3.31
CA GLY A 89 11.32 12.77 4.14
C GLY A 89 10.07 13.48 3.60
N GLY A 90 10.06 13.88 2.32
CA GLY A 90 8.88 14.45 1.66
C GLY A 90 7.73 13.45 1.44
N HIS A 91 7.99 12.16 1.67
CA HIS A 91 7.01 11.08 1.55
C HIS A 91 7.13 10.09 2.71
N GLY A 92 6.18 9.16 2.80
CA GLY A 92 6.14 8.12 3.83
C GLY A 92 5.50 8.58 5.14
N ALA A 93 4.82 9.73 5.14
CA ALA A 93 4.05 10.18 6.27
C ALA A 93 2.85 9.25 6.51
N VAL A 94 2.41 9.12 7.76
CA VAL A 94 1.31 8.21 8.14
C VAL A 94 0.03 8.53 7.35
N TRP A 95 -0.28 9.82 7.13
CA TRP A 95 -1.45 10.26 6.38
C TRP A 95 -1.41 9.85 4.89
N GLU A 96 -0.23 9.67 4.30
CA GLU A 96 -0.09 9.22 2.89
C GLU A 96 -0.43 7.73 2.73
N THR A 97 -0.42 6.95 3.81
CA THR A 97 -0.63 5.51 3.76
C THR A 97 -2.03 5.17 3.25
N LEU A 98 -3.08 5.73 3.88
CA LEU A 98 -4.46 5.47 3.44
C LEU A 98 -4.73 6.03 2.05
N LYS A 99 -4.22 7.23 1.75
CA LYS A 99 -4.35 7.81 0.41
C LYS A 99 -3.75 6.93 -0.69
N THR A 100 -2.59 6.36 -0.41
CA THR A 100 -1.92 5.45 -1.33
C THR A 100 -2.75 4.18 -1.52
N MET A 101 -3.23 3.59 -0.42
CA MET A 101 -4.12 2.42 -0.48
C MET A 101 -5.40 2.71 -1.26
N ASP A 102 -6.03 3.88 -1.07
CA ASP A 102 -7.26 4.28 -1.78
C ASP A 102 -7.03 4.40 -3.29
N TYR A 103 -5.87 4.93 -3.70
CA TYR A 103 -5.49 4.96 -5.10
C TYR A 103 -5.36 3.55 -5.68
N LEU A 104 -4.70 2.64 -4.95
CA LEU A 104 -4.54 1.24 -5.38
C LEU A 104 -5.90 0.51 -5.45
N PHE A 105 -6.81 0.82 -4.53
CA PHE A 105 -8.16 0.27 -4.52
C PHE A 105 -8.91 0.66 -5.79
N VAL A 106 -8.88 1.94 -6.19
CA VAL A 106 -9.49 2.39 -7.43
C VAL A 106 -8.87 1.68 -8.65
N LYS A 107 -7.56 1.42 -8.64
CA LYS A 107 -6.89 0.68 -9.72
C LYS A 107 -7.34 -0.77 -9.83
N PHE A 108 -7.44 -1.48 -8.71
CA PHE A 108 -8.01 -2.83 -8.78
C PHE A 108 -9.50 -2.82 -9.15
N LYS A 109 -10.27 -1.79 -8.77
CA LYS A 109 -11.70 -1.70 -9.08
C LYS A 109 -11.88 -1.62 -10.58
N GLN A 110 -11.14 -0.69 -11.18
CA GLN A 110 -11.08 -0.52 -12.62
C GLN A 110 -10.64 -1.83 -13.32
N ALA A 111 -9.59 -2.49 -12.84
CA ALA A 111 -9.12 -3.74 -13.45
C ALA A 111 -10.13 -4.90 -13.31
N ALA A 112 -10.86 -4.98 -12.19
CA ALA A 112 -11.92 -5.96 -11.98
C ALA A 112 -13.10 -5.71 -12.94
N GLU A 113 -13.47 -4.45 -13.16
CA GLU A 113 -14.49 -4.06 -14.14
C GLU A 113 -14.06 -4.40 -15.58
N GLU A 114 -12.81 -4.10 -15.95
CA GLU A 114 -12.24 -4.41 -17.27
C GLU A 114 -12.17 -5.93 -17.54
N THR A 115 -11.80 -6.72 -16.52
CA THR A 115 -11.65 -8.18 -16.65
C THR A 115 -12.95 -8.96 -16.41
N GLN A 116 -14.04 -8.30 -16.02
CA GLN A 116 -15.28 -8.96 -15.59
C GLN A 116 -15.78 -9.99 -16.61
N PHE A 117 -15.81 -9.63 -17.88
CA PHE A 117 -16.33 -10.45 -18.98
C PHE A 117 -15.26 -11.22 -19.76
N GLU A 118 -14.00 -11.13 -19.33
CA GLU A 118 -12.92 -11.91 -19.92
C GLU A 118 -12.97 -13.38 -19.47
N GLU A 119 -12.47 -14.27 -20.32
CA GLU A 119 -12.24 -15.67 -19.97
C GLU A 119 -11.29 -15.80 -18.76
N PRO A 120 -11.42 -16.87 -17.96
CA PRO A 120 -10.52 -17.12 -16.83
C PRO A 120 -9.06 -17.13 -17.27
N SER A 121 -8.24 -16.30 -16.61
CA SER A 121 -6.82 -16.12 -16.88
C SER A 121 -6.06 -15.93 -15.57
N HIS A 122 -4.73 -16.08 -15.60
CA HIS A 122 -3.91 -15.82 -14.41
C HIS A 122 -4.00 -14.35 -14.03
N PHE A 123 -4.08 -13.44 -15.01
CA PHE A 123 -4.29 -12.03 -14.78
C PHE A 123 -5.56 -11.75 -13.99
N LYS A 124 -6.71 -12.27 -14.45
CA LYS A 124 -8.00 -12.08 -13.76
C LYS A 124 -7.96 -12.60 -12.33
N SER A 125 -7.50 -13.83 -12.13
CA SER A 125 -7.33 -14.39 -10.77
C SER A 125 -6.35 -13.59 -9.92
N GLY A 126 -5.30 -13.03 -10.53
CA GLY A 126 -4.34 -12.16 -9.86
C GLY A 126 -4.96 -10.84 -9.38
N ILE A 127 -5.84 -10.24 -10.18
CA ILE A 127 -6.63 -9.05 -9.80
C ILE A 127 -7.52 -9.36 -8.61
N ASP A 128 -8.28 -10.45 -8.64
CA ASP A 128 -9.16 -10.87 -7.54
C ASP A 128 -8.37 -11.13 -6.24
N CYS A 129 -7.24 -11.83 -6.36
CA CYS A 129 -6.36 -12.10 -5.22
C CYS A 129 -5.73 -10.83 -4.66
N GLY A 130 -5.31 -9.91 -5.54
CA GLY A 130 -4.75 -8.61 -5.16
C GLY A 130 -5.79 -7.70 -4.48
N TRP A 131 -7.02 -7.70 -4.97
CA TRP A 131 -8.16 -7.00 -4.36
C TRP A 131 -8.41 -7.50 -2.94
N ALA A 132 -8.59 -8.81 -2.76
CA ALA A 132 -8.81 -9.42 -1.44
C ALA A 132 -7.65 -9.10 -0.49
N LYS A 133 -6.42 -9.14 -1.00
CA LYS A 133 -5.24 -8.78 -0.21
C LYS A 133 -5.26 -7.32 0.22
N LEU A 134 -5.72 -6.40 -0.62
CA LEU A 134 -5.82 -4.99 -0.28
C LEU A 134 -6.90 -4.75 0.79
N GLU A 135 -8.04 -5.44 0.71
CA GLU A 135 -9.08 -5.40 1.75
C GLU A 135 -8.54 -5.87 3.11
N ASP A 136 -7.72 -6.92 3.15
CA ASP A 136 -7.03 -7.36 4.38
C ASP A 136 -6.13 -6.25 4.96
N TYR A 137 -5.51 -5.42 4.11
CA TYR A 137 -4.70 -4.31 4.59
C TYR A 137 -5.55 -3.21 5.22
N TYR A 138 -6.75 -2.92 4.71
CA TYR A 138 -7.67 -1.99 5.38
C TYR A 138 -8.02 -2.49 6.78
N ILE A 139 -8.35 -3.78 6.94
CA ILE A 139 -8.61 -4.38 8.26
C ILE A 139 -7.41 -4.19 9.22
N LYS A 140 -6.17 -4.24 8.71
CA LYS A 140 -4.98 -3.94 9.53
C LYS A 140 -4.89 -2.47 9.93
N THR A 141 -5.29 -1.54 9.06
CA THR A 141 -5.38 -0.12 9.42
C THR A 141 -6.44 0.14 10.49
N ASP A 142 -7.46 -0.71 10.57
CA ASP A 142 -8.56 -0.59 11.55
C ASP A 142 -8.14 -0.96 12.97
N ARG A 143 -7.01 -1.68 13.12
CA ARG A 143 -6.47 -2.04 14.44
C ARG A 143 -6.06 -0.81 15.27
N THR A 144 -5.84 0.32 14.62
CA THR A 144 -5.53 1.57 15.30
C THR A 144 -6.14 2.76 14.55
N PRO A 145 -6.82 3.70 15.25
CA PRO A 145 -7.41 4.87 14.59
C PRO A 145 -6.37 5.83 14.02
N ILE A 146 -5.07 5.65 14.31
CA ILE A 146 -3.99 6.57 13.94
C ILE A 146 -3.94 6.86 12.43
N TYR A 147 -4.12 5.86 11.57
CA TYR A 147 -4.08 6.07 10.12
C TYR A 147 -5.20 7.01 9.64
N ARG A 148 -6.41 6.79 10.16
CA ARG A 148 -7.59 7.60 9.88
C ARG A 148 -7.44 9.00 10.45
N ALA A 149 -7.05 9.09 11.72
CA ALA A 149 -6.86 10.35 12.41
C ALA A 149 -5.79 11.23 11.74
N ALA A 150 -4.65 10.64 11.34
CA ALA A 150 -3.59 11.37 10.65
C ALA A 150 -4.09 12.03 9.36
N LEU A 151 -4.91 11.33 8.58
CA LEU A 151 -5.48 11.88 7.35
C LEU A 151 -6.63 12.87 7.63
N ALA A 152 -7.47 12.59 8.64
CA ALA A 152 -8.57 13.47 9.05
C ALA A 152 -8.08 14.80 9.64
N LEU A 153 -6.91 14.82 10.27
CA LEU A 153 -6.27 16.04 10.80
C LEU A 153 -5.46 16.79 9.74
N HIS A 154 -5.30 16.23 8.54
CA HIS A 154 -4.52 16.88 7.49
C HIS A 154 -5.28 18.10 6.94
N PRO A 155 -4.70 19.32 6.98
CA PRO A 155 -5.41 20.57 6.65
C PRO A 155 -6.04 20.61 5.25
N SER A 156 -5.41 19.97 4.27
CA SER A 156 -5.89 19.94 2.88
C SER A 156 -6.90 18.84 2.55
N TYR A 157 -7.10 17.86 3.44
CA TYR A 157 -7.90 16.67 3.15
C TYR A 157 -9.10 16.56 4.09
N GLY A 158 -8.84 16.46 5.40
CA GLY A 158 -9.89 16.39 6.40
C GLY A 158 -10.88 15.24 6.20
N TYR A 159 -12.08 15.43 6.75
CA TYR A 159 -13.20 14.49 6.62
C TYR A 159 -13.76 14.46 5.18
N ASP A 160 -13.70 15.59 4.47
CA ASP A 160 -14.15 15.73 3.07
C ASP A 160 -13.43 14.77 2.12
N TYR A 161 -12.19 14.39 2.44
CA TYR A 161 -11.47 13.38 1.67
C TYR A 161 -12.18 12.04 1.74
N PHE A 162 -12.52 11.57 2.94
CA PHE A 162 -13.17 10.28 3.13
C PHE A 162 -14.60 10.27 2.58
N GLU A 163 -15.35 11.37 2.72
CA GLU A 163 -16.67 11.45 2.10
C GLU A 163 -16.58 11.32 0.58
N ARG A 164 -15.65 12.02 -0.07
CA ARG A 164 -15.51 11.95 -1.53
C ARG A 164 -14.94 10.61 -2.01
N HIS A 165 -13.95 10.06 -1.32
CA HIS A 165 -13.24 8.86 -1.78
C HIS A 165 -13.93 7.59 -1.31
N TRP A 166 -14.17 7.44 0.00
CA TRP A 166 -14.71 6.19 0.53
C TRP A 166 -16.20 6.06 0.25
N LYS A 167 -17.00 7.08 0.59
CA LYS A 167 -18.46 7.01 0.40
C LYS A 167 -18.83 7.09 -1.08
N ASN A 168 -18.25 8.01 -1.86
CA ASN A 168 -18.69 8.22 -3.25
C ASN A 168 -17.89 7.41 -4.29
N ALA A 169 -16.56 7.49 -4.30
CA ALA A 169 -15.76 6.83 -5.36
C ALA A 169 -15.62 5.32 -5.17
N MET A 170 -15.44 4.88 -3.93
CA MET A 170 -15.22 3.47 -3.56
C MET A 170 -16.51 2.74 -3.19
N ASP A 171 -17.64 3.45 -3.05
CA ASP A 171 -18.96 2.91 -2.67
C ASP A 171 -18.93 2.17 -1.30
N ARG A 172 -18.24 2.77 -0.33
CA ARG A 172 -18.08 2.27 1.05
C ARG A 172 -18.61 3.31 2.07
N PRO A 173 -19.92 3.58 2.10
CA PRO A 173 -20.50 4.55 3.04
C PRO A 173 -20.29 4.14 4.50
N GLN A 174 -20.31 2.84 4.80
CA GLN A 174 -20.10 2.35 6.17
C GLN A 174 -18.69 2.67 6.67
N TRP A 175 -17.66 2.54 5.83
CA TRP A 175 -16.28 2.84 6.22
C TRP A 175 -16.10 4.31 6.61
N TYR A 176 -16.83 5.22 5.95
CA TYR A 176 -16.84 6.62 6.32
C TYR A 176 -17.44 6.82 7.72
N SER A 177 -18.60 6.22 8.01
CA SER A 177 -19.22 6.27 9.33
C SER A 177 -18.29 5.70 10.42
N ASP A 178 -17.69 4.54 10.16
CA ASP A 178 -16.77 3.88 11.10
C ASP A 178 -15.53 4.74 11.35
N MET A 179 -15.03 5.41 10.31
CA MET A 179 -13.92 6.35 10.42
C MET A 179 -14.27 7.54 11.33
N GLN A 180 -15.45 8.14 11.14
CA GLN A 180 -15.91 9.26 11.97
C GLN A 180 -15.99 8.86 13.45
N SER A 181 -16.56 7.68 13.74
CA SER A 181 -16.65 7.16 15.10
C SER A 181 -15.26 6.89 15.69
N ALA A 182 -14.38 6.21 14.95
CA ALA A 182 -13.04 5.87 15.43
C ALA A 182 -12.17 7.10 15.73
N VAL A 183 -12.21 8.12 14.86
CA VAL A 183 -11.47 9.37 15.08
C VAL A 183 -12.09 10.18 16.21
N GLY A 184 -13.42 10.24 16.30
CA GLY A 184 -14.13 10.90 17.40
C GLY A 184 -13.76 10.30 18.76
N SER A 185 -13.85 8.97 18.91
CA SER A 185 -13.49 8.29 20.15
C SER A 185 -12.01 8.47 20.53
N LEU A 186 -11.10 8.51 19.54
CA LEU A 186 -9.69 8.82 19.79
C LEU A 186 -9.52 10.23 20.36
N PHE A 187 -10.23 11.21 19.80
CA PHE A 187 -10.19 12.60 20.24
C PHE A 187 -10.79 12.76 21.65
N ASP A 188 -11.94 12.13 21.92
CA ASP A 188 -12.58 12.16 23.24
C ASP A 188 -11.69 11.56 24.34
N GLU A 189 -10.93 10.51 24.01
CA GLU A 189 -9.92 9.96 24.91
C GLU A 189 -8.79 10.98 25.15
N TYR A 190 -8.27 11.59 24.08
CA TYR A 190 -7.23 12.62 24.20
C TYR A 190 -7.67 13.80 25.07
N VAL A 191 -8.89 14.30 24.90
CA VAL A 191 -9.44 15.40 25.70
C VAL A 191 -9.50 15.03 27.18
N ARG A 192 -10.03 13.84 27.50
CA ARG A 192 -10.10 13.35 28.89
C ARG A 192 -8.71 13.24 29.53
N GLN A 193 -7.72 12.73 28.79
CA GLN A 193 -6.34 12.65 29.28
C GLN A 193 -5.73 14.04 29.50
N ALA A 194 -5.99 14.99 28.59
CA ALA A 194 -5.51 16.36 28.71
C ALA A 194 -6.12 17.10 29.91
N GLU A 195 -7.41 16.88 30.18
CA GLU A 195 -8.11 17.42 31.36
C GLU A 195 -7.50 16.90 32.67
N LEU A 196 -7.24 15.58 32.76
CA LEU A 196 -6.61 14.98 33.94
C LEU A 196 -5.20 15.54 34.19
N ILE A 197 -4.39 15.66 33.13
CA ILE A 197 -3.05 16.27 33.22
C ILE A 197 -3.16 17.73 33.66
N TRP A 198 -4.12 18.48 33.12
CA TRP A 198 -4.31 19.86 33.50
C TRP A 198 -4.69 20.01 34.98
N GLU A 199 -5.59 19.15 35.49
CA GLU A 199 -5.98 19.15 36.90
C GLU A 199 -4.81 18.80 37.84
N GLU A 200 -3.89 17.94 37.43
CA GLU A 200 -2.69 17.58 38.21
C GLU A 200 -1.65 18.71 38.24
N VAL A 201 -1.45 19.40 37.10
CA VAL A 201 -0.36 20.37 36.93
C VAL A 201 -0.78 21.79 37.35
N ASN A 202 -2.05 22.15 37.22
CA ASN A 202 -2.57 23.49 37.53
C ASN A 202 -2.31 23.94 38.99
N PRO A 203 -2.47 23.09 40.03
CA PRO A 203 -2.07 23.44 41.39
C PRO A 203 -0.58 23.74 41.51
N LEU A 204 0.29 22.97 40.86
CA LEU A 204 1.76 23.11 40.93
C LEU A 204 2.25 24.42 40.27
N ILE A 205 1.62 24.82 39.16
CA ILE A 205 1.87 26.12 38.51
C ILE A 205 1.42 27.27 39.42
N ALA A 206 0.27 27.12 40.10
CA ALA A 206 -0.23 28.13 41.04
C ALA A 206 0.67 28.31 42.28
N TYR A 207 1.33 27.25 42.76
CA TYR A 207 2.29 27.34 43.86
C TYR A 207 3.60 28.04 43.46
N THR A 208 4.16 27.70 42.30
CA THR A 208 5.42 28.29 41.81
C THR A 208 5.30 29.77 41.43
N THR A 209 4.13 30.21 40.97
CA THR A 209 3.87 31.64 40.69
C THR A 209 3.73 32.49 41.95
N LYS A 210 3.36 31.91 43.10
CA LYS A 210 3.30 32.62 44.39
C LYS A 210 4.67 32.80 45.05
N GLU A 211 5.60 31.86 44.86
CA GLU A 211 6.96 31.99 45.39
C GLU A 211 7.81 33.02 44.60
N GLY A 212 7.50 33.26 43.32
CA GLY A 212 8.22 34.24 42.48
C GLY A 212 7.77 35.70 42.59
N GLN A 213 6.68 36.01 43.31
CA GLN A 213 6.19 37.38 43.53
C GLN A 213 6.51 37.94 44.93
N GLY A 214 7.24 37.17 45.75
CA GLY A 214 7.69 37.55 47.09
C GLY A 214 9.20 37.74 47.17
N SER A 215 9.75 38.70 46.42
CA SER A 215 11.14 39.17 46.56
C SER A 215 11.26 40.63 46.16
#